data_AF-A0A254N708-F1
#
_entry.id   AF-A0A254N708-F1
#
_cell.length_a   1.000
_cell.length_b   1.000
_cell.length_c   1.000
_cell.angle_alpha   90.00
_cell.angle_beta   90.00
_cell.angle_gamma   90.00
#
_symmetry.space_group_name_H-M   'P 1'
#
loop_
_entity.id
_entity.type
_entity.pdbx_description
1 polymer ?
#
loop_
_entity_poly.entity_id
_entity_poly.type
_entity_poly.pdbx_seq_one_letter_code
_entity_poly.pdbx_strand_id
1 'polypeptide(L)'
;MDLHIESQMPALTPDQALTGWRREFCVELLGDGRARIFTRMVISPSHKAAELQHGVLFHRVGAAFRDLRSCMQAAAGPLRQLVASAVRQQPCRDNLFSAVVYDHQAWERVMEALDHWQRRPHAAARGVAAAPQGPRPALRQLPILSRRSLGAQPGAH
;
A
#
# COMPACT_ATOMS: atom_id res chain seq x y z
N MET A 1 18.72 -7.81 -14.27
CA MET A 1 18.33 -7.20 -12.98
C MET A 1 17.77 -8.30 -12.11
N ASP A 2 18.32 -8.46 -10.90
CA ASP A 2 17.90 -9.49 -9.95
C ASP A 2 17.33 -8.81 -8.69
N LEU A 3 16.07 -9.09 -8.37
CA LEU A 3 15.41 -8.54 -7.18
C LEU A 3 15.04 -9.68 -6.26
N HIS A 4 15.75 -9.77 -5.14
CA HIS A 4 15.39 -10.68 -4.06
C HIS A 4 14.32 -10.02 -3.18
N ILE A 5 13.17 -10.68 -3.02
CA ILE A 5 12.05 -10.15 -2.24
C ILE A 5 11.85 -11.03 -1.02
N GLU A 6 12.08 -10.45 0.16
CA GLU A 6 11.69 -11.11 1.39
C GLU A 6 10.18 -11.00 1.58
N SER A 7 9.53 -12.15 1.52
CA SER A 7 8.07 -12.24 1.59
C SER A 7 7.55 -12.13 3.03
N GLN A 8 8.42 -12.25 4.03
CA GLN A 8 8.06 -12.12 5.43
C GLN A 8 7.96 -10.64 5.80
N MET A 9 6.76 -10.23 6.17
CA MET A 9 6.47 -8.86 6.57
C MET A 9 6.11 -8.85 8.05
N PRO A 10 6.95 -8.27 8.92
CA PRO A 10 6.72 -8.31 10.35
C PRO A 10 5.45 -7.51 10.68
N ALA A 11 4.47 -8.16 11.33
CA ALA A 11 3.20 -7.56 11.68
C ALA A 11 3.42 -6.38 12.66
N LEU A 12 2.88 -5.21 12.34
CA LEU A 12 2.84 -4.03 13.20
C LEU A 12 1.40 -3.92 13.70
N THR A 13 1.19 -4.20 14.97
CA THR A 13 -0.14 -4.06 15.57
C THR A 13 -0.48 -2.57 15.78
N PRO A 14 -1.77 -2.20 15.85
CA PRO A 14 -2.15 -0.84 16.19
C PRO A 14 -1.56 -0.37 17.52
N ASP A 15 -1.49 -1.26 18.51
CA ASP A 15 -0.91 -0.99 19.83
C ASP A 15 0.61 -0.71 19.75
N GLN A 16 1.34 -1.49 18.96
CA GLN A 16 2.76 -1.24 18.68
C GLN A 16 2.97 0.09 17.95
N ALA A 17 2.10 0.44 17.01
CA ALA A 17 2.18 1.73 16.31
C ALA A 17 1.99 2.93 17.26
N LEU A 18 1.21 2.77 18.33
CA LEU A 18 1.02 3.79 19.38
C LEU A 18 2.22 3.91 20.33
N THR A 19 3.03 2.85 20.47
CA THR A 19 4.22 2.81 21.34
C THR A 19 5.51 3.23 20.63
N GLY A 20 5.39 3.82 19.43
CA GLY A 20 6.52 4.38 18.68
C GLY A 20 7.18 3.40 17.72
N TRP A 21 6.72 2.13 17.65
CA TRP A 21 7.16 1.21 16.61
C TRP A 21 6.71 1.68 15.23
N ARG A 22 7.60 1.52 14.27
CA ARG A 22 7.38 1.90 12.87
C ARG A 22 7.75 0.73 11.98
N ARG A 23 7.11 0.66 10.83
CA ARG A 23 7.53 -0.24 9.75
C ARG A 23 8.25 0.56 8.67
N GLU A 24 9.33 0.00 8.18
CA GLU A 24 10.12 0.57 7.09
C GLU A 24 10.13 -0.39 5.91
N PHE A 25 9.87 0.14 4.72
CA PHE A 25 10.17 -0.49 3.46
C PHE A 25 11.65 -0.25 3.15
N CYS A 26 12.41 -1.32 2.91
CA CYS A 26 13.85 -1.27 2.75
C CYS A 26 14.27 -1.80 1.37
N VAL A 27 15.25 -1.13 0.77
CA VAL A 27 15.93 -1.54 -0.45
C VAL A 27 17.43 -1.57 -0.15
N GLU A 28 17.99 -2.76 -0.03
CA GLU A 28 19.43 -2.96 0.05
C GLU A 28 19.98 -3.09 -1.38
N LEU A 29 20.76 -2.11 -1.78
CA LEU A 29 21.41 -2.06 -3.08
C LEU A 29 22.71 -2.87 -3.02
N LEU A 30 22.73 -4.02 -3.69
CA LEU A 30 23.88 -4.93 -3.70
C LEU A 30 24.90 -4.57 -4.81
N GLY A 31 24.52 -3.68 -5.73
CA GLY A 31 25.30 -3.35 -6.92
C GLY A 31 25.04 -4.33 -8.08
N ASP A 32 25.57 -3.98 -9.25
CA ASP A 32 25.48 -4.80 -10.47
C ASP A 32 24.04 -5.15 -10.90
N GLY A 33 23.12 -4.21 -10.70
CA GLY A 33 21.71 -4.42 -11.01
C GLY A 33 21.01 -5.44 -10.11
N ARG A 34 21.54 -5.67 -8.89
CA ARG A 34 20.95 -6.52 -7.86
C ARG A 34 20.50 -5.71 -6.66
N ALA A 35 19.35 -6.08 -6.11
CA ALA A 35 18.87 -5.50 -4.85
C ALA A 35 18.05 -6.50 -4.05
N ARG A 36 18.04 -6.30 -2.74
CA ARG A 36 17.18 -7.02 -1.79
C ARG A 36 16.12 -6.06 -1.27
N ILE A 37 14.87 -6.47 -1.36
CA ILE A 37 13.70 -5.68 -0.95
C ILE A 37 13.01 -6.40 0.20
N PHE A 38 12.83 -5.69 1.30
CA PHE A 38 12.27 -6.26 2.51
C PHE A 38 11.59 -5.20 3.36
N THR A 39 10.97 -5.65 4.45
CA THR A 39 10.35 -4.77 5.44
C THR A 39 10.86 -5.11 6.82
N ARG A 40 11.10 -4.09 7.65
CA ARG A 40 11.53 -4.27 9.04
C ARG A 40 10.68 -3.45 9.99
N MET A 41 10.64 -3.87 11.26
CA MET A 41 10.09 -3.06 12.34
C MET A 41 11.22 -2.42 13.15
N VAL A 42 11.06 -1.14 13.47
CA VAL A 42 12.04 -0.36 14.23
C VAL A 42 11.33 0.44 15.32
N ILE A 43 11.93 0.50 16.52
CA ILE A 43 11.54 1.44 17.58
C ILE A 43 12.21 2.79 17.35
N SER A 44 13.52 2.78 17.13
CA SER A 44 14.30 3.99 16.90
C SER A 44 14.34 4.33 15.40
N PRO A 45 14.33 5.62 15.02
CA PRO A 45 14.47 6.01 13.63
C PRO A 45 15.76 5.44 13.06
N SER A 46 15.70 4.86 11.87
CA SER A 46 16.90 4.51 11.13
C SER A 46 17.69 5.77 10.77
N HIS A 47 19.00 5.76 10.98
CA HIS A 47 19.86 6.89 10.68
C HIS A 47 20.31 6.82 9.22
N LYS A 48 19.87 7.77 8.39
CA LYS A 48 20.14 7.80 6.94
C LYS A 48 21.62 7.59 6.59
N ALA A 49 22.55 8.17 7.36
CA ALA A 49 23.99 8.02 7.13
C ALA A 49 24.52 6.59 7.38
N ALA A 50 24.07 5.92 8.45
CA ALA A 50 24.51 4.56 8.77
C ALA A 50 23.95 3.56 7.76
N GLU A 51 22.71 3.73 7.33
CA GLU A 51 22.09 2.83 6.35
C GLU A 51 22.70 3.01 4.95
N LEU A 52 23.03 4.25 4.56
CA LEU A 52 23.74 4.52 3.30
C LEU A 52 25.11 3.85 3.23
N GLN A 53 25.84 3.75 4.36
CA GLN A 53 27.09 2.99 4.42
C GLN A 53 26.88 1.50 4.13
N HIS A 54 25.72 0.95 4.47
CA HIS A 54 25.34 -0.43 4.19
C HIS A 54 24.62 -0.60 2.84
N GLY A 55 24.44 0.49 2.08
CA GLY A 55 23.69 0.48 0.83
C GLY A 55 22.18 0.30 1.01
N VAL A 56 21.66 0.55 2.22
CA VAL A 56 20.24 0.39 2.54
C VAL A 56 19.53 1.73 2.44
N LEU A 57 18.52 1.78 1.58
CA LEU A 57 17.56 2.87 1.48
C LEU A 57 16.27 2.43 2.17
N PHE A 58 15.66 3.33 2.94
CA PHE A 58 14.44 3.02 3.67
C PHE A 58 13.41 4.15 3.57
N HIS A 59 12.15 3.76 3.51
CA HIS A 59 11.01 4.67 3.56
C HIS A 59 10.00 4.19 4.60
N ARG A 60 9.39 5.12 5.33
CA ARG A 60 8.40 4.77 6.36
C ARG A 60 7.09 4.36 5.70
N VAL A 61 6.53 3.26 6.18
CA VAL A 61 5.21 2.78 5.73
C VAL A 61 4.27 2.62 6.92
N GLY A 62 3.00 2.95 6.71
CA GLY A 62 1.97 2.87 7.74
C GLY A 62 1.53 1.44 8.07
N ALA A 63 0.77 1.29 9.15
CA ALA A 63 0.21 -0.01 9.58
C ALA A 63 -0.76 -0.64 8.55
N ALA A 64 -1.30 0.17 7.63
CA ALA A 64 -2.15 -0.29 6.52
C ALA A 64 -1.35 -0.98 5.39
N PHE A 65 0.00 -0.86 5.39
CA PHE A 65 0.85 -1.54 4.43
C PHE A 65 0.76 -3.06 4.66
N ARG A 66 0.12 -3.79 3.75
CA ARG A 66 -0.14 -5.24 3.92
C ARG A 66 0.31 -6.12 2.77
N ASP A 67 0.74 -5.51 1.67
CA ASP A 67 1.06 -6.24 0.45
C ASP A 67 2.31 -5.65 -0.21
N LEU A 68 3.45 -6.22 0.17
CA LEU A 68 4.75 -5.86 -0.39
C LEU A 68 4.80 -6.13 -1.90
N ARG A 69 4.18 -7.21 -2.37
CA ARG A 69 4.24 -7.62 -3.78
C ARG A 69 3.45 -6.67 -4.67
N SER A 70 2.22 -6.33 -4.30
CA SER A 70 1.41 -5.34 -5.05
C SER A 70 2.06 -3.97 -5.03
N CYS A 71 2.63 -3.57 -3.90
CA CYS A 71 3.35 -2.31 -3.81
C CYS A 71 4.58 -2.27 -4.74
N MET A 72 5.36 -3.36 -4.76
CA MET A 72 6.49 -3.50 -5.69
C MET A 72 6.08 -3.44 -7.16
N GLN A 73 4.94 -4.02 -7.52
CA GLN A 73 4.41 -3.92 -8.88
C GLN A 73 4.08 -2.47 -9.25
N ALA A 74 3.50 -1.70 -8.31
CA ALA A 74 3.21 -0.29 -8.53
C ALA A 74 4.48 0.57 -8.63
N ALA A 75 5.53 0.24 -7.87
CA ALA A 75 6.82 0.94 -7.89
C ALA A 75 7.85 0.34 -8.87
N ALA A 76 7.45 -0.61 -9.73
CA ALA A 76 8.39 -1.42 -10.51
C ALA A 76 9.28 -0.61 -11.46
N GLY A 77 8.74 0.42 -12.11
CA GLY A 77 9.49 1.29 -13.02
C GLY A 77 10.61 2.05 -12.28
N PRO A 78 10.27 2.89 -11.27
CA PRO A 78 11.25 3.58 -10.44
C PRO A 78 12.26 2.65 -9.76
N LEU A 79 11.83 1.50 -9.24
CA LEU A 79 12.71 0.50 -8.62
C LEU A 79 13.74 -0.06 -9.62
N ARG A 80 13.32 -0.34 -10.86
CA ARG A 80 14.24 -0.80 -11.91
C ARG A 80 15.31 0.25 -12.22
N GLN A 81 14.90 1.51 -12.36
CA GLN A 81 15.83 2.62 -12.62
C GLN A 81 16.84 2.77 -11.47
N LEU A 82 16.34 2.73 -10.22
CA LEU A 82 17.17 2.83 -9.03
C LEU A 82 18.22 1.72 -8.99
N VAL A 83 17.80 0.46 -9.17
CA VAL A 83 18.70 -0.70 -9.09
C VAL A 83 19.68 -0.74 -10.27
N ALA A 84 19.26 -0.30 -11.46
CA ALA A 84 20.16 -0.17 -12.60
C ALA A 84 21.22 0.92 -12.41
N SER A 85 20.89 2.00 -11.67
CA SER A 85 21.82 3.08 -11.35
C SER A 85 22.76 2.76 -10.19
N ALA A 86 22.48 1.70 -9.43
CA ALA A 86 23.21 1.38 -8.21
C ALA A 86 24.57 0.74 -8.53
N VAL A 87 25.63 1.48 -8.23
CA VAL A 87 27.02 1.05 -8.39
C VAL A 87 27.68 0.97 -7.03
N ARG A 88 28.17 -0.22 -6.67
CA ARG A 88 28.96 -0.40 -5.46
C ARG A 88 30.40 0.01 -5.75
N GLN A 89 30.87 1.07 -5.11
CA GLN A 89 32.27 1.46 -5.26
C GLN A 89 33.16 0.45 -4.52
N GLN A 90 34.19 -0.03 -5.22
CA GLN A 90 35.26 -0.76 -4.58
C GLN A 90 36.06 0.22 -3.71
N PRO A 91 36.43 -0.17 -2.48
CA PRO A 91 37.32 0.64 -1.67
C PRO A 91 38.60 0.95 -2.44
N CYS A 92 38.97 2.23 -2.48
CA CYS A 92 40.20 2.69 -3.09
C CYS A 92 40.92 3.64 -2.13
N ARG A 93 42.13 4.08 -2.50
CA ARG A 93 42.93 4.97 -1.67
C ARG A 93 42.21 6.27 -1.29
N ASP A 94 41.33 6.75 -2.18
CA ASP A 94 40.56 8.00 -2.01
C ASP A 94 39.17 7.76 -1.38
N ASN A 95 38.73 6.51 -1.30
CA ASN A 95 37.48 6.12 -0.65
C ASN A 95 37.63 4.76 0.03
N LEU A 96 38.00 4.78 1.31
CA LEU A 96 38.19 3.56 2.11
C LEU A 96 36.87 2.84 2.44
N PHE A 97 35.73 3.42 2.08
CA PHE A 97 34.40 2.87 2.38
C PHE A 97 33.76 2.30 1.12
N SER A 98 33.11 1.13 1.24
CA SER A 98 32.30 0.57 0.14
C SER A 98 30.95 1.28 0.09
N ALA A 99 30.95 2.51 -0.44
CA ALA A 99 29.75 3.30 -0.64
C ALA A 99 29.00 2.80 -1.89
N VAL A 100 27.67 2.77 -1.81
CA VAL A 100 26.82 2.58 -2.98
C VAL A 100 26.41 3.95 -3.52
N VAL A 101 26.73 4.19 -4.79
CA VAL A 101 26.24 5.35 -5.54
C VAL A 101 24.99 4.94 -6.29
N TYR A 102 23.96 5.78 -6.27
CA TYR A 102 22.68 5.52 -6.92
C TYR A 102 22.04 6.82 -7.38
N ASP A 103 21.07 6.72 -8.29
CA ASP A 103 20.25 7.86 -8.72
C ASP A 103 19.26 8.26 -7.63
N HIS A 104 19.53 9.39 -6.97
CA HIS A 104 18.67 9.94 -5.93
C HIS A 104 17.27 10.28 -6.47
N GLN A 105 17.14 10.73 -7.72
CA GLN A 105 15.84 11.02 -8.31
C GLN A 105 15.02 9.75 -8.52
N ALA A 106 15.66 8.64 -8.88
CA ALA A 106 15.00 7.34 -8.94
C ALA A 106 14.47 6.91 -7.56
N TRP A 107 15.24 7.15 -6.49
CA TRP A 107 14.79 6.88 -5.12
C TRP A 107 13.58 7.74 -4.71
N GLU A 108 13.58 9.04 -5.00
CA GLU A 108 12.43 9.93 -4.72
C GLU A 108 11.15 9.44 -5.41
N ARG A 109 11.25 9.01 -6.69
CA ARG A 109 10.12 8.43 -7.43
C ARG A 109 9.63 7.12 -6.83
N VAL A 110 10.52 6.31 -6.24
CA VAL A 110 10.12 5.12 -5.47
C VAL A 110 9.30 5.56 -4.26
N MET A 111 9.79 6.50 -3.45
CA MET A 111 9.06 6.99 -2.27
C MET A 111 7.68 7.56 -2.64
N GLU A 112 7.60 8.33 -3.72
CA GLU A 112 6.33 8.87 -4.22
C GLU A 112 5.35 7.75 -4.62
N ALA A 113 5.83 6.72 -5.32
CA ALA A 113 5.01 5.56 -5.69
C ALA A 113 4.52 4.79 -4.45
N LEU A 114 5.36 4.65 -3.42
CA LEU A 114 4.99 4.04 -2.14
C LEU A 114 3.90 4.87 -1.44
N ASP A 115 4.06 6.18 -1.35
CA ASP A 115 3.10 7.08 -0.71
C ASP A 115 1.76 7.15 -1.46
N HIS A 116 1.81 7.13 -2.80
CA HIS A 116 0.61 7.04 -3.61
C HIS A 116 -0.09 5.70 -3.40
N TRP A 117 0.64 4.58 -3.39
CA TRP A 117 0.08 3.25 -3.17
C TRP A 117 -0.59 3.13 -1.79
N GLN A 118 0.05 3.65 -0.73
CA GLN A 118 -0.49 3.64 0.64
C GLN A 118 -1.78 4.46 0.79
N ARG A 119 -1.94 5.53 0.01
CA ARG A 119 -3.14 6.36 0.00
C ARG A 119 -4.30 5.77 -0.80
N ARG A 120 -4.07 4.69 -1.56
CA ARG A 120 -5.15 4.04 -2.30
C ARG A 120 -6.17 3.49 -1.31
N PRO A 121 -7.48 3.67 -1.54
CA PRO A 121 -8.49 2.95 -0.78
C PRO A 121 -8.31 1.47 -1.09
N HIS A 122 -7.59 0.74 -0.23
CA HIS A 122 -7.45 -0.70 -0.35
C HIS A 122 -8.86 -1.29 -0.37
N ALA A 123 -9.21 -1.94 -1.48
CA ALA A 123 -10.55 -2.46 -1.75
C ALA A 123 -11.06 -3.48 -0.69
N ALA A 124 -10.25 -3.83 0.31
CA ALA A 124 -10.68 -4.52 1.53
C ALA A 124 -11.76 -3.76 2.34
N ALA A 125 -11.90 -2.44 2.17
CA ALA A 125 -13.02 -1.68 2.74
C ALA A 125 -14.32 -1.77 1.91
N ARG A 126 -14.29 -2.35 0.70
CA ARG A 126 -15.49 -2.60 -0.14
C ARG A 126 -16.02 -4.03 -0.01
N GLY A 127 -15.50 -4.81 0.94
CA GLY A 127 -16.02 -6.14 1.28
C GLY A 127 -17.31 -6.13 2.11
N VAL A 128 -17.82 -4.96 2.51
CA VAL A 128 -19.12 -4.80 3.16
C VAL A 128 -19.93 -3.78 2.36
N ALA A 129 -21.06 -4.26 1.81
CA ALA A 129 -22.09 -3.51 1.08
C ALA A 129 -21.80 -3.13 -0.39
N ALA A 130 -21.49 -4.12 -1.22
CA ALA A 130 -22.18 -4.21 -2.51
C ALA A 130 -22.99 -5.51 -2.50
N ALA A 131 -24.15 -5.47 -1.85
CA ALA A 131 -25.16 -6.49 -2.08
C ALA A 131 -25.37 -6.59 -3.60
N PRO A 132 -25.43 -7.80 -4.18
CA PRO A 132 -25.83 -7.92 -5.57
C PRO A 132 -27.18 -7.22 -5.70
N GLN A 133 -27.26 -6.22 -6.57
CA GLN A 133 -28.54 -5.67 -6.99
C GLN A 133 -29.27 -6.80 -7.68
N GLY A 134 -30.03 -7.55 -6.89
CA GLY A 134 -31.04 -8.47 -7.40
C GLY A 134 -31.97 -7.67 -8.32
N PRO A 135 -32.47 -8.29 -9.40
CA PRO A 135 -33.39 -7.63 -10.29
C PRO A 135 -34.56 -7.08 -9.47
N ARG A 136 -34.78 -5.76 -9.59
CA ARG A 136 -35.93 -5.06 -9.00
C ARG A 136 -37.19 -5.90 -9.22
N PRO A 137 -37.93 -6.29 -8.17
CA PRO A 137 -39.25 -6.86 -8.40
C PRO A 137 -40.09 -5.76 -9.07
N ALA A 138 -40.62 -6.09 -10.24
CA ALA A 138 -41.53 -5.24 -10.97
C ALA A 138 -42.65 -4.78 -10.02
N LEU A 139 -42.87 -3.47 -9.97
CA LEU A 139 -44.06 -2.86 -9.37
C LEU A 139 -45.29 -3.52 -10.01
N ARG A 140 -45.82 -4.55 -9.36
CA ARG A 140 -47.14 -5.09 -9.67
C ARG A 140 -48.14 -3.96 -9.44
N GLN A 141 -48.71 -3.48 -10.54
CA GLN A 141 -49.89 -2.64 -10.53
C GLN A 141 -50.93 -3.28 -9.61
N LEU A 142 -51.28 -2.58 -8.53
CA LEU A 142 -52.38 -2.95 -7.66
C LEU A 142 -53.68 -2.63 -8.41
N PRO A 143 -54.58 -3.60 -8.63
CA PRO A 143 -55.91 -3.29 -9.12
C PRO A 143 -56.67 -2.50 -8.04
N ILE A 144 -57.16 -1.33 -8.45
CA ILE A 144 -58.06 -0.49 -7.66
C ILE A 144 -59.27 -1.34 -7.26
N LEU A 145 -59.40 -1.64 -5.97
CA LEU A 145 -60.59 -2.25 -5.40
C LEU A 145 -61.73 -1.23 -5.48
N SER A 146 -62.60 -1.41 -6.48
CA SER A 146 -63.95 -0.83 -6.52
C SER A 146 -64.74 -1.37 -5.32
N ARG A 147 -64.73 -0.63 -4.21
CA ARG A 147 -65.62 -0.87 -3.08
C ARG A 147 -67.01 -0.34 -3.44
N ARG A 148 -67.91 -1.27 -3.78
CA ARG A 148 -69.36 -1.13 -3.60
C ARG A 148 -69.62 -0.74 -2.15
N SER A 149 -70.45 0.28 -1.92
CA SER A 149 -71.17 0.47 -0.66
C SER A 149 -72.63 0.65 -1.00
N LEU A 150 -73.41 -0.40 -0.72
CA LEU A 150 -74.85 -0.39 -0.70
C LEU A 150 -75.30 0.18 0.66
N GLY A 151 -76.15 1.20 0.61
CA GLY A 151 -77.34 1.37 1.46
C GLY A 151 -77.17 1.68 2.96
N ALA A 152 -77.66 2.86 3.37
CA ALA A 152 -78.63 2.98 4.45
C ALA A 152 -79.25 4.40 4.46
N GLN A 153 -80.58 4.47 4.32
CA GLN A 153 -81.42 5.60 4.75
C GLN A 153 -81.39 5.70 6.29
N PRO A 154 -81.62 6.88 6.91
CA PRO A 154 -83.01 7.28 7.22
C PRO A 154 -83.29 8.81 7.32
N GLY A 155 -84.55 9.19 6.98
CA GLY A 155 -85.45 9.99 7.83
C GLY A 155 -85.31 11.53 7.98
N ALA A 156 -86.49 12.18 7.90
CA ALA A 156 -86.88 13.54 8.36
C ALA A 156 -86.39 14.73 7.48
N HIS A 157 -87.23 15.63 6.98
CA HIS A 157 -88.49 16.23 7.46
C HIS A 157 -89.39 16.64 6.28
#